data_AF-A0A944FMV4-F1
#
_entry.id   AF-A0A944FMV4-F1
#
_cell.length_a   1.000
_cell.length_b   1.000
_cell.length_c   1.000
_cell.angle_alpha   90.00
_cell.angle_beta   90.00
_cell.angle_gamma   90.00
#
_symmetry.space_group_name_H-M   'P 1'
#
loop_
_entity.id
_entity.type
_entity.pdbx_description
1 polymer ?
#
loop_
_entity_poly.entity_id
_entity_poly.type
_entity_poly.pdbx_seq_one_letter_code
_entity_poly.pdbx_strand_id
1 'polypeptide(L)'
;MELYEYARPKLMSGKKILYVHGFASSGQNGSVKTLRLLLPEAEVIAPDLPVEPSEALALLKSLVEEQKPELIIGTSMGAMYAELLHGSYRILVNPAFRLADTILKNNGLGLREYHNPRQDGQKSFIVTKALLEAFRELSSHCFENIDSEEDAKVFALFGKHDTMVDTWGLTREHYSQCIRFDGSHYLNDAALLHSVLPVIQWIDDIQNEVSRPSLLIAFDDVLSYRHNSEMIAAASKAVQYLAPRYDLHFVVSGAADEWEEMLLKRNWIEEHIAVPAWNRVSLTTHKELLLGDFLVDAHPEECGGNDFMGTLIHFGSDGFKDWNEVMTYFSRLCGE
;
A
#
# COMPACT_ATOMS: atom_id res chain seq x y z
N MET A 1 -1.58 -0.43 21.71
CA MET A 1 -1.78 0.66 20.74
C MET A 1 -3.09 0.36 20.07
N GLU A 2 -4.08 1.21 20.28
CA GLU A 2 -5.44 0.98 19.80
C GLU A 2 -5.56 1.55 18.38
N LEU A 3 -6.25 0.86 17.46
CA LEU A 3 -6.28 1.23 16.03
C LEU A 3 -6.75 2.67 15.76
N TYR A 4 -7.54 3.28 16.66
CA TYR A 4 -8.00 4.66 16.51
C TYR A 4 -6.85 5.68 16.62
N GLU A 5 -5.74 5.36 17.29
CA GLU A 5 -4.57 6.25 17.38
C GLU A 5 -3.95 6.50 15.99
N TYR A 6 -4.24 5.63 15.04
CA TYR A 6 -3.82 5.72 13.65
C TYR A 6 -4.86 6.35 12.73
N ALA A 7 -6.01 6.78 13.26
CA ALA A 7 -7.02 7.45 12.45
C ALA A 7 -6.44 8.70 11.77
N ARG A 8 -6.89 8.93 10.54
CA ARG A 8 -6.54 10.08 9.70
C ARG A 8 -7.84 10.71 9.22
N PRO A 9 -8.55 11.48 10.07
CA PRO A 9 -9.86 12.02 9.72
C PRO A 9 -9.88 12.82 8.42
N LYS A 10 -8.84 13.62 8.17
CA LYS A 10 -8.74 14.44 6.96
C LYS A 10 -8.40 13.65 5.68
N LEU A 11 -7.86 12.43 5.80
CA LEU A 11 -7.47 11.62 4.65
C LEU A 11 -8.73 11.11 3.96
N MET A 12 -8.86 11.37 2.66
CA MET A 12 -10.06 11.06 1.87
C MET A 12 -11.35 11.70 2.41
N SER A 13 -11.24 12.83 3.14
CA SER A 13 -12.39 13.50 3.74
C SER A 13 -13.42 13.92 2.68
N GLY A 14 -14.67 13.52 2.89
CA GLY A 14 -15.78 13.79 1.96
C GLY A 14 -15.77 12.95 0.68
N LYS A 15 -14.80 12.05 0.50
CA LYS A 15 -14.70 11.16 -0.66
C LYS A 15 -15.31 9.80 -0.38
N LYS A 16 -15.65 9.07 -1.44
CA LYS A 16 -16.21 7.73 -1.42
C LYS A 16 -15.16 6.68 -1.79
N ILE A 17 -15.11 5.61 -1.00
CA ILE A 17 -14.27 4.45 -1.23
C ILE A 17 -15.15 3.23 -1.44
N LEU A 18 -15.07 2.62 -2.62
CA LEU A 18 -15.71 1.33 -2.89
C LEU A 18 -14.76 0.20 -2.52
N TYR A 19 -15.12 -0.58 -1.50
CA TYR A 19 -14.38 -1.77 -1.10
C TYR A 19 -15.00 -3.03 -1.70
N VAL A 20 -14.21 -3.78 -2.47
CA VAL A 20 -14.63 -5.02 -3.14
C VAL A 20 -13.95 -6.21 -2.46
N HIS A 21 -14.75 -7.02 -1.75
CA HIS A 21 -14.27 -8.11 -0.92
C HIS A 21 -13.87 -9.37 -1.72
N GLY A 22 -13.06 -10.24 -1.11
CA GLY A 22 -12.62 -11.51 -1.68
C GLY A 22 -13.71 -12.59 -1.75
N PHE A 23 -13.36 -13.73 -2.35
CA PHE A 23 -14.25 -14.88 -2.49
C PHE A 23 -14.71 -15.38 -1.11
N ALA A 24 -15.97 -15.79 -1.01
CA ALA A 24 -16.60 -16.22 0.24
C ALA A 24 -16.56 -15.19 1.41
N SER A 25 -16.21 -13.93 1.16
CA SER A 25 -16.30 -12.84 2.15
C SER A 25 -17.61 -12.05 2.00
N SER A 26 -17.70 -10.91 2.68
CA SER A 26 -18.85 -9.99 2.67
C SER A 26 -18.37 -8.55 2.85
N GLY A 27 -19.28 -7.58 2.68
CA GLY A 27 -19.06 -6.17 2.98
C GLY A 27 -18.90 -5.86 4.48
N GLN A 28 -19.08 -6.85 5.36
CA GLN A 28 -18.95 -6.70 6.82
C GLN A 28 -17.64 -7.27 7.39
N ASN A 29 -16.64 -7.54 6.52
CA ASN A 29 -15.36 -8.09 6.94
C ASN A 29 -14.53 -7.11 7.82
N GLY A 30 -13.47 -7.64 8.45
CA GLY A 30 -12.62 -6.89 9.37
C GLY A 30 -11.94 -5.68 8.71
N SER A 31 -11.41 -5.85 7.49
CA SER A 31 -10.71 -4.78 6.76
C SER A 31 -11.61 -3.58 6.49
N VAL A 32 -12.89 -3.79 6.17
CA VAL A 32 -13.88 -2.71 6.01
C VAL A 32 -14.10 -1.96 7.32
N LYS A 33 -14.17 -2.66 8.45
CA LYS A 33 -14.32 -2.04 9.78
C LYS A 33 -13.09 -1.20 10.13
N THR A 34 -11.90 -1.74 9.91
CA THR A 34 -10.64 -1.03 10.15
C THR A 34 -10.52 0.19 9.23
N LEU A 35 -10.89 0.08 7.95
CA LEU A 35 -10.88 1.21 7.03
C LEU A 35 -11.80 2.35 7.48
N ARG A 36 -13.02 2.03 7.92
CA ARG A 36 -13.96 3.02 8.49
C ARG A 36 -13.45 3.68 9.77
N LEU A 37 -12.70 2.95 10.59
CA LEU A 37 -12.07 3.49 11.79
C LEU A 37 -10.91 4.42 11.46
N LEU A 38 -10.10 4.05 10.46
CA LEU A 38 -8.94 4.83 10.04
C LEU A 38 -9.32 6.09 9.26
N LEU A 39 -10.41 6.04 8.48
CA LEU A 39 -10.86 7.13 7.58
C LEU A 39 -12.29 7.56 7.94
N PRO A 40 -12.52 8.15 9.12
CA PRO A 40 -13.86 8.40 9.63
C PRO A 40 -14.66 9.47 8.86
N GLU A 41 -14.00 10.33 8.09
CA GLU A 41 -14.67 11.34 7.24
C GLU A 41 -14.82 10.87 5.78
N ALA A 42 -14.36 9.68 5.43
CA ALA A 42 -14.59 9.06 4.13
C ALA A 42 -15.82 8.13 4.18
N GLU A 43 -16.57 8.05 3.08
CA GLU A 43 -17.69 7.12 2.97
C GLU A 43 -17.20 5.78 2.38
N VAL A 44 -17.12 4.74 3.22
CA VAL A 44 -16.73 3.38 2.78
C VAL A 44 -17.96 2.56 2.40
N ILE A 45 -18.14 2.36 1.10
CA ILE A 45 -19.18 1.56 0.46
C ILE A 45 -18.65 0.14 0.28
N ALA A 46 -19.31 -0.85 0.88
CA ALA A 46 -18.88 -2.25 0.81
C ALA A 46 -20.12 -3.16 0.67
N PRO A 47 -20.58 -3.44 -0.56
CA PRO A 47 -21.73 -4.31 -0.79
C PRO A 47 -21.35 -5.78 -0.55
N ASP A 48 -22.36 -6.60 -0.31
CA ASP A 48 -22.20 -8.05 -0.46
C ASP A 48 -22.32 -8.42 -1.94
N LEU A 49 -21.35 -9.18 -2.45
CA LEU A 49 -21.34 -9.57 -3.86
C LEU A 49 -22.20 -10.82 -4.10
N PRO A 50 -23.00 -10.87 -5.19
CA PRO A 50 -23.57 -12.10 -5.73
C PRO A 50 -22.52 -13.18 -5.95
N VAL A 51 -22.94 -14.45 -5.90
CA VAL A 51 -22.05 -15.58 -6.20
C VAL A 51 -21.72 -15.63 -7.69
N GLU A 52 -22.71 -15.32 -8.52
CA GLU A 52 -22.57 -15.33 -9.98
C GLU A 52 -21.70 -14.16 -10.45
N PRO A 53 -20.57 -14.41 -11.14
CA PRO A 53 -19.60 -13.35 -11.46
C PRO A 53 -20.15 -12.24 -12.34
N SER A 54 -21.00 -12.60 -13.30
CA SER A 54 -21.63 -11.63 -14.20
C SER A 54 -22.58 -10.67 -13.45
N GLU A 55 -23.37 -11.20 -12.50
CA GLU A 55 -24.23 -10.40 -11.63
C GLU A 55 -23.42 -9.51 -10.69
N ALA A 56 -22.33 -10.02 -10.13
CA ALA A 56 -21.44 -9.26 -9.26
C ALA A 56 -20.78 -8.09 -9.99
N LEU A 57 -20.25 -8.30 -11.20
CA LEU A 57 -19.68 -7.23 -12.01
C LEU A 57 -20.74 -6.20 -12.44
N ALA A 58 -21.95 -6.64 -12.80
CA ALA A 58 -23.04 -5.74 -13.13
C ALA A 58 -23.43 -4.84 -11.95
N LEU A 59 -23.53 -5.41 -10.75
CA LEU A 59 -23.75 -4.65 -9.51
C LEU A 59 -22.64 -3.62 -9.29
N LEU A 60 -21.38 -4.04 -9.40
CA LEU A 60 -20.23 -3.16 -9.19
C LEU A 60 -20.17 -2.02 -10.20
N LYS A 61 -20.41 -2.29 -11.49
CA LYS A 61 -20.49 -1.25 -12.52
C LYS A 61 -21.60 -0.25 -12.23
N SER A 62 -22.78 -0.72 -11.84
CA SER A 62 -23.90 0.14 -11.44
C SER A 62 -23.54 1.02 -10.23
N LEU A 63 -22.87 0.46 -9.22
CA LEU A 63 -22.43 1.21 -8.05
C LEU A 63 -21.37 2.26 -8.40
N VAL A 64 -20.42 1.95 -9.29
CA VAL A 64 -19.43 2.92 -9.75
C VAL A 64 -20.11 4.08 -10.49
N GLU A 65 -21.09 3.79 -11.35
CA GLU A 65 -21.84 4.82 -12.08
C GLU A 65 -22.69 5.72 -11.15
N GLU A 66 -23.38 5.12 -10.18
CA GLU A 66 -24.26 5.84 -9.25
C GLU A 66 -23.47 6.61 -8.19
N GLN A 67 -22.49 5.96 -7.58
CA GLN A 67 -21.79 6.47 -6.40
C GLN A 67 -20.53 7.27 -6.75
N LYS A 68 -19.94 7.03 -7.92
CA LYS A 68 -18.72 7.68 -8.43
C LYS A 68 -17.57 7.69 -7.41
N PRO A 69 -17.13 6.52 -6.93
CA PRO A 69 -16.07 6.45 -5.94
C PRO A 69 -14.76 7.01 -6.48
N GLU A 70 -14.11 7.88 -5.70
CA GLU A 70 -12.78 8.40 -5.99
C GLU A 70 -11.69 7.33 -5.83
N LEU A 71 -11.97 6.27 -5.07
CA LEU A 71 -11.06 5.14 -4.86
C LEU A 71 -11.83 3.81 -4.82
N ILE A 72 -11.30 2.81 -5.51
CA ILE A 72 -11.75 1.42 -5.40
C ILE A 72 -10.64 0.59 -4.76
N ILE A 73 -10.95 -0.18 -3.71
CA ILE A 73 -10.01 -1.11 -3.08
C ILE A 73 -10.55 -2.51 -3.25
N GLY A 74 -9.84 -3.34 -4.00
CA GLY A 74 -10.19 -4.75 -4.18
C GLY A 74 -9.20 -5.67 -3.48
N THR A 75 -9.68 -6.75 -2.87
CA THR A 75 -8.83 -7.78 -2.26
C THR A 75 -9.11 -9.16 -2.84
N SER A 76 -8.07 -9.93 -3.20
CA SER A 76 -8.22 -11.30 -3.75
C SER A 76 -9.14 -11.30 -4.98
N MET A 77 -10.25 -12.06 -4.97
CA MET A 77 -11.29 -11.99 -6.02
C MET A 77 -11.81 -10.56 -6.25
N GLY A 78 -11.95 -9.77 -5.20
CA GLY A 78 -12.43 -8.40 -5.32
C GLY A 78 -11.47 -7.49 -6.08
N ALA A 79 -10.16 -7.80 -6.05
CA ALA A 79 -9.17 -7.09 -6.84
C ALA A 79 -9.24 -7.47 -8.33
N MET A 80 -9.60 -8.71 -8.67
CA MET A 80 -9.91 -9.10 -10.04
C MET A 80 -11.10 -8.29 -10.58
N TYR A 81 -12.18 -8.14 -9.79
CA TYR A 81 -13.29 -7.26 -10.20
C TYR A 81 -12.89 -5.79 -10.25
N ALA A 82 -12.16 -5.30 -9.26
CA ALA A 82 -11.73 -3.90 -9.23
C ALA A 82 -10.87 -3.55 -10.44
N GLU A 83 -10.03 -4.46 -10.92
CA GLU A 83 -9.24 -4.28 -12.14
C GLU A 83 -10.15 -3.93 -13.34
N LEU A 84 -11.28 -4.63 -13.52
CA LEU A 84 -12.27 -4.39 -14.57
C LEU A 84 -13.09 -3.08 -14.43
N LEU A 85 -12.90 -2.29 -13.36
CA LEU A 85 -13.63 -1.06 -13.08
C LEU A 85 -12.79 0.18 -13.43
N HIS A 86 -12.61 0.39 -14.74
CA HIS A 86 -11.73 1.43 -15.31
C HIS A 86 -12.15 2.86 -14.94
N GLY A 87 -11.19 3.79 -15.00
CA GLY A 87 -11.41 5.23 -14.82
C GLY A 87 -11.21 5.76 -13.40
N SER A 88 -11.47 4.98 -12.36
CA SER A 88 -11.19 5.35 -10.95
C SER A 88 -9.78 4.90 -10.52
N TYR A 89 -9.23 5.57 -9.50
CA TYR A 89 -8.04 5.04 -8.83
C TYR A 89 -8.35 3.70 -8.15
N ARG A 90 -7.42 2.76 -8.23
CA ARG A 90 -7.57 1.40 -7.68
C ARG A 90 -6.37 0.95 -6.89
N ILE A 91 -6.65 0.31 -5.76
CA ILE A 91 -5.69 -0.49 -5.01
C ILE A 91 -6.10 -1.96 -5.14
N LEU A 92 -5.25 -2.76 -5.78
CA LEU A 92 -5.46 -4.19 -5.99
C LEU A 92 -4.60 -4.98 -5.02
N VAL A 93 -5.18 -5.55 -3.97
CA VAL A 93 -4.44 -6.33 -2.96
C VAL A 93 -4.54 -7.82 -3.26
N ASN A 94 -3.38 -8.47 -3.46
CA ASN A 94 -3.24 -9.90 -3.73
C ASN A 94 -4.21 -10.40 -4.83
N PRO A 95 -4.20 -9.81 -6.03
CA PRO A 95 -5.28 -10.01 -6.98
C PRO A 95 -5.41 -11.43 -7.52
N ALA A 96 -6.60 -12.02 -7.40
CA ALA A 96 -6.88 -13.41 -7.75
C ALA A 96 -7.39 -13.58 -9.19
N PHE A 97 -6.62 -13.12 -10.18
CA PHE A 97 -6.98 -13.23 -11.61
C PHE A 97 -7.17 -14.67 -12.10
N ARG A 98 -6.68 -15.67 -11.37
CA ARG A 98 -6.82 -17.11 -11.66
C ARG A 98 -7.64 -17.85 -10.60
N LEU A 99 -8.63 -17.17 -10.01
CA LEU A 99 -9.45 -17.69 -8.91
C LEU A 99 -9.99 -19.09 -9.17
N ALA A 100 -10.55 -19.32 -10.37
CA ALA A 100 -11.14 -20.60 -10.73
C ALA A 100 -10.15 -21.77 -10.60
N ASP A 101 -8.89 -21.56 -11.01
CA ASP A 101 -7.84 -22.56 -10.94
C ASP A 101 -7.34 -22.74 -9.50
N THR A 102 -7.24 -21.67 -8.73
CA THR A 102 -6.90 -21.73 -7.29
C THR A 102 -7.95 -22.51 -6.51
N ILE A 103 -9.24 -22.27 -6.75
CA ILE A 103 -10.33 -23.01 -6.11
C ILE A 103 -10.26 -24.50 -6.50
N LEU A 104 -10.06 -24.80 -7.78
CA LEU A 104 -10.02 -26.18 -8.26
C LEU A 104 -8.82 -26.96 -7.68
N LYS A 105 -7.63 -26.35 -7.65
CA LYS A 105 -6.41 -26.96 -7.06
C LYS A 105 -6.57 -27.30 -5.58
N ASN A 106 -7.36 -26.51 -4.85
CA ASN A 106 -7.60 -26.69 -3.42
C ASN A 106 -8.87 -27.50 -3.12
N ASN A 107 -9.36 -28.31 -4.06
CA ASN A 107 -10.60 -29.10 -3.91
C ASN A 107 -11.81 -28.26 -3.47
N GLY A 108 -11.93 -27.06 -4.04
CA GLY A 108 -12.88 -26.01 -3.68
C GLY A 108 -14.32 -26.19 -4.17
N LEU A 109 -14.64 -27.28 -4.90
CA LEU A 109 -16.01 -27.58 -5.35
C LEU A 109 -16.96 -27.93 -4.19
N GLY A 110 -18.26 -27.79 -4.42
CA GLY A 110 -19.32 -28.15 -3.48
C GLY A 110 -19.74 -27.01 -2.55
N LEU A 111 -20.36 -27.35 -1.42
CA LEU A 111 -20.84 -26.38 -0.44
C LEU A 111 -19.67 -25.62 0.20
N ARG A 112 -19.76 -24.29 0.23
CA ARG A 112 -18.82 -23.39 0.90
C ARG A 112 -19.57 -22.47 1.84
N GLU A 113 -18.93 -22.16 2.95
CA GLU A 113 -19.46 -21.22 3.94
C GLU A 113 -18.86 -19.83 3.68
N TYR A 114 -19.66 -18.80 3.92
CA TYR A 114 -19.14 -17.45 3.98
C TYR A 114 -18.31 -17.26 5.25
N HIS A 115 -17.17 -16.58 5.14
CA HIS A 115 -16.28 -16.28 6.26
C HIS A 115 -16.84 -15.20 7.19
N ASN A 116 -17.81 -14.42 6.71
CA ASN A 116 -18.37 -13.26 7.40
C ASN A 116 -19.90 -13.23 7.21
N PRO A 117 -20.66 -12.67 8.16
CA PRO A 117 -22.10 -12.52 8.03
C PRO A 117 -22.47 -11.65 6.82
N ARG A 118 -23.45 -12.12 6.04
CA ARG A 118 -24.03 -11.36 4.93
C ARG A 118 -25.27 -10.59 5.37
N GLN A 119 -25.55 -9.49 4.68
CA GLN A 119 -26.75 -8.65 4.82
C GLN A 119 -28.02 -9.44 4.52
N ASP A 120 -27.97 -10.34 3.53
CA ASP A 120 -29.09 -11.22 3.14
C ASP A 120 -29.28 -12.43 4.09
N GLY A 121 -28.40 -12.60 5.08
CA GLY A 121 -28.43 -13.71 6.03
C GLY A 121 -27.99 -15.07 5.48
N GLN A 122 -27.57 -15.16 4.21
CA GLN A 122 -27.05 -16.40 3.65
C GLN A 122 -25.73 -16.78 4.33
N LYS A 123 -25.59 -18.07 4.65
CA LYS A 123 -24.43 -18.62 5.36
C LYS A 123 -23.50 -19.43 4.46
N SER A 124 -24.02 -19.92 3.34
CA SER A 124 -23.30 -20.80 2.45
C SER A 124 -23.80 -20.67 1.02
N PHE A 125 -22.98 -21.14 0.08
CA PHE A 125 -23.26 -21.19 -1.34
C PHE A 125 -22.58 -22.41 -1.96
N ILE A 126 -22.95 -22.78 -3.20
CA ILE A 126 -22.40 -23.97 -3.87
C ILE A 126 -21.45 -23.53 -4.98
N VAL A 127 -20.25 -24.09 -4.96
CA VAL A 127 -19.25 -23.93 -6.02
C VAL A 127 -19.41 -25.08 -7.02
N THR A 128 -19.87 -24.75 -8.22
CA THR A 128 -20.04 -25.70 -9.33
C THR A 128 -18.95 -25.51 -10.37
N LYS A 129 -18.77 -26.49 -11.27
CA LYS A 129 -17.86 -26.33 -12.42
C LYS A 129 -18.31 -25.19 -13.35
N ALA A 130 -19.63 -25.00 -13.50
CA ALA A 130 -20.18 -23.90 -14.28
C ALA A 130 -19.80 -22.53 -13.68
N LEU A 131 -19.86 -22.40 -12.35
CA LEU A 131 -19.43 -21.19 -11.66
C LEU A 131 -17.95 -20.89 -11.90
N LEU A 132 -17.09 -21.93 -11.83
CA LEU A 132 -15.66 -21.75 -12.12
C LEU A 132 -15.42 -21.29 -13.56
N GLU A 133 -16.20 -21.79 -14.52
CA GLU A 133 -16.08 -21.37 -15.91
C GLU A 133 -16.55 -19.93 -16.12
N ALA A 134 -17.61 -19.50 -15.44
CA ALA A 134 -18.04 -18.11 -15.43
C ALA A 134 -16.95 -17.17 -14.87
N PHE A 135 -16.23 -17.60 -13.82
CA PHE A 135 -15.07 -16.86 -13.32
C PHE A 135 -13.93 -16.79 -14.34
N ARG A 136 -13.64 -17.89 -15.06
CA ARG A 136 -12.60 -17.91 -16.11
C ARG A 136 -12.94 -16.92 -17.23
N GLU A 137 -14.16 -16.99 -17.74
CA GLU A 137 -14.64 -16.10 -18.79
C GLU A 137 -14.49 -14.64 -18.36
N LEU A 138 -14.99 -14.29 -17.17
CA LEU A 138 -14.89 -12.93 -16.65
C LEU A 138 -13.43 -12.47 -16.46
N SER A 139 -12.57 -13.32 -15.90
CA SER A 139 -11.14 -13.01 -15.73
C SER A 139 -10.37 -12.88 -17.04
N SER A 140 -10.88 -13.44 -18.15
CA SER A 140 -10.23 -13.34 -19.46
C SER A 140 -10.26 -11.92 -20.03
N HIS A 141 -11.19 -11.10 -19.54
CA HIS A 141 -11.31 -9.68 -19.88
C HIS A 141 -10.44 -8.76 -19.01
N CYS A 142 -9.78 -9.29 -17.97
CA CYS A 142 -8.85 -8.48 -17.19
C CYS A 142 -7.69 -8.02 -18.09
N PHE A 143 -7.17 -6.83 -17.82
CA PHE A 143 -6.08 -6.20 -18.55
C PHE A 143 -6.36 -5.77 -20.00
N GLU A 144 -7.62 -5.81 -20.44
CA GLU A 144 -8.01 -5.28 -21.75
C GLU A 144 -7.93 -3.74 -21.76
N ASN A 145 -7.36 -3.15 -22.80
CA ASN A 145 -7.35 -1.69 -23.04
C ASN A 145 -6.65 -0.85 -21.95
N ILE A 146 -5.56 -1.35 -21.37
CA ILE A 146 -4.72 -0.55 -20.45
C ILE A 146 -3.84 0.40 -21.26
N ASP A 147 -4.11 1.70 -21.14
CA ASP A 147 -3.24 2.77 -21.62
C ASP A 147 -2.44 3.38 -20.45
N SER A 148 -1.63 4.41 -20.74
CA SER A 148 -0.80 5.07 -19.73
C SER A 148 -1.61 5.83 -18.67
N GLU A 149 -2.81 6.31 -19.01
CA GLU A 149 -3.67 7.00 -18.05
C GLU A 149 -4.24 6.00 -17.05
N GLU A 150 -4.66 4.85 -17.56
CA GLU A 150 -5.19 3.75 -16.76
C GLU A 150 -4.11 3.11 -15.88
N ASP A 151 -2.91 2.88 -16.43
CA ASP A 151 -1.75 2.38 -15.67
C ASP A 151 -1.45 3.28 -14.45
N ALA A 152 -1.42 4.59 -14.65
CA ALA A 152 -1.12 5.56 -13.59
C ALA A 152 -2.13 5.57 -12.43
N LYS A 153 -3.33 4.97 -12.61
CA LYS A 153 -4.40 4.93 -11.61
C LYS A 153 -4.41 3.64 -10.79
N VAL A 154 -3.58 2.65 -11.10
CA VAL A 154 -3.63 1.33 -10.47
C VAL A 154 -2.38 1.05 -9.65
N PHE A 155 -2.58 0.82 -8.36
CA PHE A 155 -1.55 0.35 -7.44
C PHE A 155 -1.84 -1.11 -7.06
N ALA A 156 -0.97 -2.03 -7.42
CA ALA A 156 -1.13 -3.44 -7.11
C ALA A 156 -0.19 -3.87 -5.97
N LEU A 157 -0.75 -4.32 -4.84
CA LEU A 157 -0.05 -4.70 -3.62
C LEU A 157 -0.01 -6.22 -3.46
N PHE A 158 1.17 -6.77 -3.18
CA PHE A 158 1.39 -8.21 -3.09
C PHE A 158 2.13 -8.60 -1.80
N GLY A 159 1.50 -9.47 -1.00
CA GLY A 159 2.10 -9.99 0.22
C GLY A 159 3.31 -10.87 -0.10
N LYS A 160 4.43 -10.65 0.60
CA LYS A 160 5.64 -11.48 0.49
C LYS A 160 5.40 -12.93 0.94
N HIS A 161 4.42 -13.15 1.82
CA HIS A 161 4.05 -14.45 2.39
C HIS A 161 2.71 -14.98 1.88
N ASP A 162 2.22 -14.47 0.75
CA ASP A 162 1.02 -15.02 0.11
C ASP A 162 1.34 -16.38 -0.53
N THR A 163 0.72 -17.43 0.01
CA THR A 163 0.85 -18.81 -0.48
C THR A 163 -0.38 -19.29 -1.25
N MET A 164 -1.41 -18.45 -1.38
CA MET A 164 -2.68 -18.80 -2.04
C MET A 164 -2.72 -18.33 -3.50
N VAL A 165 -2.21 -17.13 -3.75
CA VAL A 165 -2.25 -16.49 -5.07
C VAL A 165 -0.91 -15.83 -5.35
N ASP A 166 -0.36 -16.10 -6.54
CA ASP A 166 0.76 -15.32 -7.08
C ASP A 166 0.45 -14.91 -8.52
N THR A 167 0.14 -13.63 -8.68
CA THR A 167 -0.16 -12.98 -9.96
C THR A 167 0.76 -11.79 -10.20
N TRP A 168 1.86 -11.68 -9.43
CA TRP A 168 2.82 -10.57 -9.55
C TRP A 168 3.39 -10.45 -10.96
N GLY A 169 3.89 -11.55 -11.51
CA GLY A 169 4.47 -11.58 -12.85
C GLY A 169 3.47 -11.12 -13.90
N LEU A 170 2.26 -11.67 -13.86
CA LEU A 170 1.16 -11.30 -14.76
C LEU A 170 0.80 -9.82 -14.65
N THR A 171 0.65 -9.30 -13.43
CA THR A 171 0.22 -7.91 -13.21
C THR A 171 1.27 -6.90 -13.68
N ARG A 172 2.56 -7.22 -13.51
CA ARG A 172 3.68 -6.37 -13.92
C ARG A 172 3.86 -6.26 -15.43
N GLU A 173 3.26 -7.15 -16.21
CA GLU A 173 3.21 -7.02 -17.67
C GLU A 173 2.31 -5.85 -18.11
N HIS A 174 1.42 -5.40 -17.22
CA HIS A 174 0.37 -4.44 -17.53
C HIS A 174 0.42 -3.15 -16.69
N TYR A 175 0.85 -3.25 -15.43
CA TYR A 175 0.86 -2.12 -14.49
C TYR A 175 2.27 -1.84 -13.96
N SER A 176 2.66 -0.56 -13.97
CA SER A 176 3.97 -0.09 -13.51
C SER A 176 4.09 -0.10 -11.97
N GLN A 177 2.97 0.08 -11.26
CA GLN A 177 2.96 0.24 -9.81
C GLN A 177 2.61 -1.05 -9.06
N CYS A 178 3.47 -2.05 -9.19
CA CYS A 178 3.35 -3.30 -8.43
C CYS A 178 4.30 -3.29 -7.23
N ILE A 179 3.76 -3.37 -6.02
CA ILE A 179 4.51 -3.18 -4.76
C ILE A 179 4.41 -4.43 -3.90
N ARG A 180 5.54 -4.91 -3.37
CA ARG A 180 5.56 -5.99 -2.37
C ARG A 180 5.43 -5.41 -0.96
N PHE A 181 4.68 -6.08 -0.09
CA PHE A 181 4.56 -5.72 1.32
C PHE A 181 4.75 -6.93 2.23
N ASP A 182 5.17 -6.68 3.47
CA ASP A 182 5.28 -7.72 4.48
C ASP A 182 3.88 -8.15 4.95
N GLY A 183 3.41 -9.28 4.43
CA GLY A 183 2.07 -9.76 4.73
C GLY A 183 1.70 -11.04 3.97
N SER A 184 0.56 -11.61 4.35
CA SER A 184 0.02 -12.86 3.79
C SER A 184 -1.08 -12.59 2.75
N HIS A 185 -1.80 -13.64 2.34
CA HIS A 185 -2.96 -13.50 1.44
C HIS A 185 -4.06 -12.59 2.02
N TYR A 186 -4.36 -12.75 3.32
CA TYR A 186 -5.42 -12.00 3.98
C TYR A 186 -4.90 -10.67 4.52
N LEU A 187 -5.66 -9.61 4.28
CA LEU A 187 -5.35 -8.26 4.71
C LEU A 187 -5.72 -8.06 6.18
N ASN A 188 -4.74 -8.20 7.07
CA ASN A 188 -4.87 -7.88 8.50
C ASN A 188 -4.66 -6.38 8.77
N ASP A 189 -4.87 -5.96 10.02
CA ASP A 189 -4.77 -4.55 10.41
C ASP A 189 -3.37 -3.95 10.17
N ALA A 190 -2.31 -4.73 10.41
CA ALA A 190 -0.93 -4.29 10.19
C ALA A 190 -0.65 -4.04 8.69
N ALA A 191 -1.07 -4.96 7.82
CA ALA A 191 -0.94 -4.80 6.38
C ALA A 191 -1.79 -3.62 5.86
N LEU A 192 -3.01 -3.44 6.37
CA LEU A 192 -3.83 -2.28 6.02
C LEU A 192 -3.14 -0.97 6.44
N LEU A 193 -2.65 -0.89 7.68
CA LEU A 193 -2.02 0.31 8.24
C LEU A 193 -0.69 0.66 7.56
N HIS A 194 0.16 -0.33 7.32
CA HIS A 194 1.54 -0.10 6.86
C HIS A 194 1.72 -0.24 5.35
N SER A 195 0.74 -0.81 4.64
CA SER A 195 0.86 -1.11 3.20
C SER A 195 -0.24 -0.45 2.37
N VAL A 196 -1.50 -0.48 2.81
CA VAL A 196 -2.61 0.09 2.04
C VAL A 196 -2.77 1.58 2.35
N LEU A 197 -2.76 1.98 3.62
CA LEU A 197 -2.97 3.36 4.04
C LEU A 197 -1.96 4.36 3.44
N PRO A 198 -0.66 4.05 3.31
CA PRO A 198 0.27 4.94 2.60
C PRO A 198 -0.12 5.18 1.15
N VAL A 199 -0.62 4.15 0.45
CA VAL A 199 -1.08 4.28 -0.94
C VAL A 199 -2.36 5.10 -1.03
N ILE A 200 -3.29 4.95 -0.07
CA ILE A 200 -4.48 5.81 0.04
C ILE A 200 -4.03 7.28 0.20
N GLN A 201 -3.02 7.55 1.02
CA GLN A 201 -2.48 8.91 1.19
C GLN A 201 -1.91 9.46 -0.12
N TRP A 202 -1.15 8.67 -0.87
CA TRP A 202 -0.61 9.11 -2.17
C TRP A 202 -1.73 9.43 -3.17
N ILE A 203 -2.75 8.58 -3.26
CA ILE A 203 -3.89 8.81 -4.14
C ILE A 203 -4.65 10.07 -3.72
N ASP A 204 -4.89 10.26 -2.43
CA ASP A 204 -5.57 11.45 -1.91
C ASP A 204 -4.76 12.73 -2.18
N ASP A 205 -3.44 12.69 -2.00
CA ASP A 205 -2.55 13.82 -2.30
C ASP A 205 -2.57 14.17 -3.79
N ILE A 206 -2.52 13.17 -4.68
CA ILE A 206 -2.62 13.37 -6.13
C ILE A 206 -3.97 14.00 -6.50
N GLN A 207 -5.07 13.46 -5.98
CA GLN A 207 -6.42 13.94 -6.28
C GLN A 207 -6.69 15.37 -5.77
N ASN A 208 -6.03 15.78 -4.70
CA ASN A 208 -6.17 17.12 -4.11
C ASN A 208 -5.02 18.06 -4.50
N GLU A 209 -4.11 17.63 -5.37
CA GLU A 209 -2.92 18.40 -5.78
C GLU A 209 -2.07 18.89 -4.59
N VAL A 210 -1.97 18.06 -3.54
CA VAL A 210 -1.23 18.39 -2.32
C VAL A 210 0.27 18.21 -2.56
N SER A 211 1.03 19.30 -2.42
CA SER A 211 2.49 19.26 -2.34
C SER A 211 2.93 19.35 -0.89
N ARG A 212 3.66 18.34 -0.43
CA ARG A 212 4.22 18.27 0.93
C ARG A 212 5.69 18.69 0.90
N PRO A 213 6.21 19.29 1.98
CA PRO A 213 7.64 19.51 2.10
C PRO A 213 8.36 18.16 1.99
N SER A 214 9.41 18.15 1.20
CA SER A 214 10.26 17.00 0.97
C SER A 214 11.16 16.71 2.18
N LEU A 215 11.22 15.45 2.57
CA LEU A 215 12.07 14.98 3.66
C LEU A 215 12.92 13.83 3.15
N LEU A 216 14.23 14.06 3.08
CA LEU A 216 15.22 13.04 2.73
C LEU A 216 15.71 12.37 4.02
N ILE A 217 15.68 11.04 4.08
CA ILE A 217 16.32 10.27 5.15
C ILE A 217 17.48 9.49 4.55
N ALA A 218 18.71 9.88 4.90
CA ALA A 218 19.91 9.11 4.59
C ALA A 218 20.03 7.93 5.55
N PHE A 219 19.97 6.72 5.00
CA PHE A 219 20.04 5.46 5.72
C PHE A 219 21.42 4.80 5.51
N ASP A 220 22.47 5.57 5.75
CA ASP A 220 23.85 5.13 5.50
C ASP A 220 24.40 4.23 6.60
N ASP A 221 23.86 4.36 7.82
CA ASP A 221 24.25 3.61 9.01
C ASP A 221 23.43 2.32 9.20
N VAL A 222 22.44 2.02 8.35
CA VAL A 222 21.53 0.86 8.49
C VAL A 222 22.26 -0.47 8.62
N LEU A 223 23.42 -0.63 7.98
CA LEU A 223 24.19 -1.87 8.07
C LEU A 223 24.81 -2.09 9.45
N SER A 224 25.07 -1.01 10.21
CA SER A 224 25.60 -1.08 11.57
C SER A 224 24.58 -1.67 12.55
N TYR A 225 23.29 -1.47 12.30
CA TYR A 225 22.19 -1.92 13.17
C TYR A 225 21.20 -2.86 12.47
N ARG A 226 21.53 -3.42 11.30
CA ARG A 226 20.64 -4.27 10.49
C ARG A 226 20.07 -5.51 11.18
N HIS A 227 20.65 -5.91 12.31
CA HIS A 227 20.18 -7.02 13.15
C HIS A 227 19.64 -6.57 14.52
N ASN A 228 19.63 -5.27 14.79
CA ASN A 228 19.13 -4.69 16.04
C ASN A 228 17.64 -4.34 15.89
N SER A 229 16.76 -5.26 16.30
CA SER A 229 15.31 -5.12 16.20
C SER A 229 14.75 -3.83 16.80
N GLU A 230 15.37 -3.28 17.85
CA GLU A 230 14.89 -2.05 18.49
C GLU A 230 15.13 -0.83 17.60
N MET A 231 16.31 -0.73 16.97
CA MET A 231 16.63 0.37 16.06
C MET A 231 15.81 0.30 14.76
N ILE A 232 15.57 -0.92 14.24
CA ILE A 232 14.68 -1.14 13.10
C ILE A 232 13.27 -0.65 13.44
N ALA A 233 12.72 -1.06 14.58
CA ALA A 233 11.39 -0.65 15.02
C ALA A 233 11.29 0.88 15.22
N ALA A 234 12.33 1.52 15.77
CA ALA A 234 12.38 2.96 15.93
C ALA A 234 12.36 3.70 14.58
N ALA A 235 13.15 3.24 13.61
CA ALA A 235 13.17 3.80 12.26
C ALA A 235 11.81 3.62 11.55
N SER A 236 11.23 2.42 11.59
CA SER A 236 9.90 2.15 11.02
C SER A 236 8.82 3.03 11.66
N LYS A 237 8.87 3.23 12.99
CA LYS A 237 7.95 4.13 13.71
C LYS A 237 8.11 5.58 13.24
N ALA A 238 9.33 6.06 13.09
CA ALA A 238 9.60 7.41 12.59
C ALA A 238 9.07 7.60 11.16
N VAL A 239 9.32 6.64 10.27
CA VAL A 239 8.78 6.67 8.90
C VAL A 239 7.25 6.73 8.92
N GLN A 240 6.58 5.91 9.73
CA GLN A 240 5.12 5.94 9.86
C GLN A 240 4.58 7.26 10.41
N TYR A 241 5.34 7.94 11.28
CA TYR A 241 4.99 9.25 11.79
C TYR A 241 5.20 10.36 10.75
N LEU A 242 6.28 10.29 9.96
CA LEU A 242 6.69 11.34 9.03
C LEU A 242 5.99 11.25 7.67
N ALA A 243 5.74 10.05 7.15
CA ALA A 243 5.15 9.83 5.83
C ALA A 243 3.78 10.51 5.60
N PRO A 244 2.87 10.61 6.60
CA PRO A 244 1.62 11.36 6.43
C PRO A 244 1.79 12.89 6.45
N ARG A 245 3.00 13.41 6.70
CA ARG A 245 3.27 14.84 6.89
C ARG A 245 4.19 15.40 5.80
N TYR A 246 5.17 14.61 5.36
CA TYR A 246 6.21 15.00 4.42
C TYR A 246 6.20 14.13 3.16
N ASP A 247 6.67 14.68 2.03
CA ASP A 247 7.01 13.87 0.87
C ASP A 247 8.33 13.14 1.15
N LEU A 248 8.21 11.92 1.67
CA LEU A 248 9.32 11.17 2.21
C LEU A 248 10.11 10.45 1.11
N HIS A 249 11.42 10.66 1.09
CA HIS A 249 12.37 9.94 0.23
C HIS A 249 13.54 9.42 1.06
N PHE A 250 14.15 8.35 0.57
CA PHE A 250 15.27 7.69 1.21
C PHE A 250 16.51 7.84 0.34
N VAL A 251 17.63 8.12 1.00
CA VAL A 251 18.92 8.29 0.35
C VAL A 251 19.83 7.18 0.83
N VAL A 252 20.48 6.54 -0.14
CA VAL A 252 21.60 5.65 0.10
C VAL A 252 22.81 6.28 -0.54
N SER A 253 23.83 6.54 0.26
CA SER A 253 25.10 7.06 -0.19
C SER A 253 26.26 6.11 0.11
N GLY A 254 27.36 6.34 -0.60
CA GLY A 254 28.59 5.57 -0.49
C GLY A 254 29.65 6.13 -1.44
N ALA A 255 30.89 5.69 -1.27
CA ALA A 255 31.96 6.03 -2.20
C ALA A 255 31.73 5.39 -3.58
N ALA A 256 32.43 5.91 -4.59
CA ALA A 256 32.21 5.53 -6.00
C ALA A 256 32.48 4.04 -6.31
N ASP A 257 33.18 3.31 -5.43
CA ASP A 257 33.49 1.88 -5.54
C ASP A 257 32.67 0.99 -4.59
N GLU A 258 31.76 1.55 -3.79
CA GLU A 258 30.98 0.85 -2.75
C GLU A 258 29.57 0.42 -3.21
N TRP A 259 29.38 0.18 -4.51
CA TRP A 259 28.05 -0.14 -5.07
C TRP A 259 27.37 -1.36 -4.43
N GLU A 260 28.14 -2.39 -4.09
CA GLU A 260 27.59 -3.58 -3.42
C GLU A 260 27.00 -3.24 -2.04
N GLU A 261 27.68 -2.37 -1.29
CA GLU A 261 27.21 -1.91 0.01
C GLU A 261 25.95 -1.05 -0.13
N MET A 262 25.93 -0.12 -1.08
CA MET A 262 24.76 0.70 -1.37
C MET A 262 23.55 -0.17 -1.75
N LEU A 263 23.75 -1.23 -2.54
CA LEU A 263 22.68 -2.17 -2.87
C LEU A 263 22.18 -2.93 -1.63
N LEU A 264 23.05 -3.29 -0.69
CA LEU A 264 22.64 -3.90 0.59
C LEU A 264 21.80 -2.94 1.44
N LYS A 265 22.20 -1.66 1.54
CA LYS A 265 21.43 -0.61 2.24
C LYS A 265 20.05 -0.41 1.60
N ARG A 266 20.01 -0.31 0.28
CA ARG A 266 18.76 -0.19 -0.49
C ARG A 266 17.84 -1.40 -0.30
N ASN A 267 18.37 -2.62 -0.32
CA ASN A 267 17.58 -3.83 -0.06
C ASN A 267 17.06 -3.87 1.38
N TRP A 268 17.85 -3.39 2.35
CA TRP A 268 17.39 -3.27 3.73
C TRP A 268 16.19 -2.32 3.84
N ILE A 269 16.20 -1.19 3.14
CA ILE A 269 15.08 -0.23 3.11
C ILE A 269 13.82 -0.91 2.55
N GLU A 270 13.93 -1.60 1.42
CA GLU A 270 12.78 -2.33 0.85
C GLU A 270 12.24 -3.44 1.75
N GLU A 271 13.11 -4.06 2.54
CA GLU A 271 12.70 -5.14 3.43
C GLU A 271 11.93 -4.61 4.66
N HIS A 272 12.42 -3.53 5.27
CA HIS A 272 11.93 -3.06 6.59
C HIS A 272 11.03 -1.83 6.53
N ILE A 273 11.21 -0.98 5.51
CA ILE A 273 10.33 0.17 5.27
C ILE A 273 9.21 -0.20 4.30
N ALA A 274 9.49 -1.08 3.33
CA ALA A 274 8.52 -1.65 2.40
C ALA A 274 7.74 -0.58 1.60
N VAL A 275 6.40 -0.55 1.69
CA VAL A 275 5.55 0.25 0.81
C VAL A 275 5.90 1.74 0.83
N PRO A 276 6.06 2.42 1.98
CA PRO A 276 6.52 3.81 2.01
C PRO A 276 7.80 4.13 1.21
N ALA A 277 8.67 3.15 0.95
CA ALA A 277 9.90 3.33 0.18
C ALA A 277 9.75 3.01 -1.32
N TRP A 278 8.60 2.52 -1.77
CA TRP A 278 8.38 2.18 -3.16
C TRP A 278 8.61 3.38 -4.09
N ASN A 279 9.54 3.23 -5.04
CA ASN A 279 9.96 4.25 -5.99
C ASN A 279 10.42 5.57 -5.34
N ARG A 280 11.00 5.49 -4.13
CA ARG A 280 11.41 6.65 -3.31
C ARG A 280 12.82 6.50 -2.75
N VAL A 281 13.68 5.67 -3.36
CA VAL A 281 15.07 5.45 -2.92
C VAL A 281 16.03 5.98 -3.99
N SER A 282 16.89 6.92 -3.60
CA SER A 282 17.94 7.47 -4.45
C SER A 282 19.31 6.93 -4.02
N LEU A 283 20.12 6.47 -4.98
CA LEU A 283 21.52 6.12 -4.76
C LEU A 283 22.39 7.27 -5.28
N THR A 284 23.27 7.80 -4.43
CA THR A 284 24.13 8.94 -4.81
C THR A 284 25.50 8.87 -4.15
N THR A 285 26.51 9.43 -4.82
CA THR A 285 27.82 9.74 -4.21
C THR A 285 27.92 11.21 -3.80
N HIS A 286 26.85 11.98 -4.01
CA HIS A 286 26.75 13.43 -3.87
C HIS A 286 25.39 13.83 -3.27
N LYS A 287 25.32 13.91 -1.95
CA LYS A 287 24.12 14.35 -1.20
C LYS A 287 23.85 15.84 -1.41
N GLU A 288 24.89 16.65 -1.64
CA GLU A 288 24.82 18.10 -1.90
C GLU A 288 24.03 18.45 -3.16
N LEU A 289 23.92 17.49 -4.10
CA LEU A 289 23.17 17.67 -5.35
C LEU A 289 21.69 17.31 -5.21
N LEU A 290 21.26 16.73 -4.09
CA LEU A 290 19.87 16.40 -3.84
C LEU A 290 19.08 17.68 -3.53
N LEU A 291 17.88 17.76 -4.09
CA LEU A 291 16.95 18.85 -3.82
C LEU A 291 15.92 18.39 -2.79
N GLY A 292 15.85 19.10 -1.66
CA GLY A 292 14.79 18.91 -0.69
C GLY A 292 14.81 19.95 0.43
N ASP A 293 13.75 19.97 1.23
CA ASP A 293 13.59 20.91 2.33
C ASP A 293 14.40 20.47 3.56
N PHE A 294 14.47 19.16 3.79
CA PHE A 294 15.13 18.55 4.93
C PHE A 294 15.95 17.33 4.55
N LEU A 295 17.08 17.13 5.23
CA LEU A 295 17.91 15.92 5.16
C LEU A 295 18.20 15.42 6.57
N VAL A 296 17.76 14.22 6.93
CA VAL A 296 18.16 13.51 8.14
C VAL A 296 19.34 12.61 7.80
N ASP A 297 20.49 12.84 8.42
CA ASP A 297 21.73 12.15 8.07
C ASP A 297 22.61 11.90 9.29
N ALA A 298 23.07 10.66 9.45
CA ALA A 298 23.99 10.25 10.50
C ALA A 298 25.46 10.54 10.18
N HIS A 299 25.79 10.69 8.89
CA HIS A 299 27.14 10.89 8.38
C HIS A 299 27.18 12.05 7.36
N PRO A 300 26.79 13.28 7.76
CA PRO A 300 26.78 14.42 6.84
C PRO A 300 28.17 14.86 6.37
N GLU A 301 29.24 14.49 7.08
CA GLU A 301 30.62 14.70 6.65
C GLU A 301 31.00 13.90 5.39
N GLU A 302 30.23 12.86 5.07
CA GLU A 302 30.45 12.01 3.90
C GLU A 302 29.56 12.43 2.71
N CYS A 303 30.07 12.19 1.51
CA CYS A 303 29.33 12.40 0.25
C CYS A 303 28.66 13.78 0.15
N GLY A 304 29.27 14.84 0.71
CA GLY A 304 28.77 16.21 0.61
C GLY A 304 27.52 16.56 1.44
N GLY A 305 27.13 15.73 2.42
CA GLY A 305 25.93 15.99 3.25
C GLY A 305 25.94 17.34 3.98
N ASN A 306 27.10 17.81 4.43
CA ASN A 306 27.28 19.12 5.08
C ASN A 306 26.97 20.32 4.17
N ASP A 307 27.08 20.12 2.85
CA ASP A 307 26.84 21.15 1.84
C ASP A 307 25.41 21.06 1.25
N PHE A 308 24.55 20.19 1.81
CA PHE A 308 23.13 20.12 1.44
C PHE A 308 22.44 21.47 1.63
N MET A 309 21.76 21.95 0.58
CA MET A 309 21.20 23.31 0.57
C MET A 309 19.99 23.50 1.50
N GLY A 310 19.27 22.42 1.82
CA GLY A 310 18.12 22.45 2.73
C GLY A 310 18.52 22.42 4.21
N THR A 311 17.57 22.05 5.06
CA THR A 311 17.81 21.93 6.51
C THR A 311 18.40 20.56 6.84
N LEU A 312 19.67 20.52 7.23
CA LEU A 312 20.33 19.31 7.72
C LEU A 312 19.96 19.03 9.18
N ILE A 313 19.48 17.81 9.44
CA ILE A 313 19.24 17.22 10.75
C ILE A 313 20.30 16.15 10.99
N HIS A 314 21.35 16.50 11.72
CA HIS A 314 22.46 15.59 12.03
C HIS A 314 22.02 14.54 13.06
N PHE A 315 21.61 13.36 12.58
CA PHE A 315 21.16 12.24 13.39
C PHE A 315 22.31 11.66 14.23
N GLY A 316 22.06 11.32 15.49
CA GLY A 316 23.08 10.88 16.44
C GLY A 316 23.85 12.01 17.12
N SER A 317 23.63 13.28 16.73
CA SER A 317 24.19 14.45 17.42
C SER A 317 23.52 14.73 18.77
N ASP A 318 24.11 15.62 19.59
CA ASP A 318 23.56 15.99 20.90
C ASP A 318 22.11 16.52 20.85
N GLY A 319 21.72 17.15 19.74
CA GLY A 319 20.36 17.68 19.53
C GLY A 319 19.38 16.68 18.91
N PHE A 320 19.86 15.63 18.25
CA PHE A 320 19.05 14.66 17.51
C PHE A 320 19.55 13.23 17.73
N LYS A 321 19.64 12.84 19.00
CA LYS A 321 20.28 11.57 19.43
C LYS A 321 19.60 10.32 18.88
N ASP A 322 18.29 10.38 18.72
CA ASP A 322 17.46 9.26 18.29
C ASP A 322 16.25 9.74 17.49
N TRP A 323 15.47 8.77 17.00
CA TRP A 323 14.25 9.03 16.24
C TRP A 323 13.17 9.76 17.03
N ASN A 324 13.15 9.70 18.36
CA ASN A 324 12.16 10.44 19.17
C ASN A 324 12.44 11.94 19.15
N GLU A 325 13.71 12.34 19.24
CA GLU A 325 14.11 13.75 19.10
C GLU A 325 13.80 14.29 17.70
N VAL A 326 14.08 13.49 16.65
CA VAL A 326 13.73 13.83 15.27
C VAL A 326 12.22 14.01 15.09
N MET A 327 11.41 13.06 15.57
CA MET A 327 9.94 13.17 15.51
C MET A 327 9.43 14.39 16.31
N THR A 328 10.01 14.68 17.48
CA THR A 328 9.65 15.83 18.31
C THR A 328 9.97 17.16 17.62
N TYR A 329 11.08 17.23 16.88
CA TYR A 329 11.41 18.40 16.07
C TYR A 329 10.35 18.65 14.99
N PHE A 330 10.00 17.60 14.23
CA PHE A 330 8.99 17.72 13.17
C PHE A 330 7.57 17.95 13.71
N SER A 331 7.23 17.42 14.89
CA SER A 331 5.93 17.70 15.53
C SER A 331 5.78 19.18 15.84
N ARG A 332 6.82 19.81 16.39
CA ARG A 332 6.85 21.25 16.70
C ARG A 332 6.75 22.11 15.44
N LEU A 333 7.36 21.70 14.32
CA LEU A 333 7.21 22.38 13.04
C LEU A 333 5.78 22.33 12.50
N CYS A 334 5.07 21.23 12.75
CA CYS A 334 3.66 21.06 12.38
C CYS A 334 2.67 21.71 13.37
N GLY A 335 3.16 22.26 14.49
CA GLY A 335 2.32 22.89 15.53
C GLY A 335 1.60 21.90 16.44
N GLU A 336 2.13 20.68 16.59
CA GLU A 336 1.62 19.60 17.47
C GLU A 336 2.23 19.62 18.88
#